data_AF-A0A3C0G5Q0-F1
#
_entry.id   AF-A0A3C0G5Q0-F1
#
_cell.length_a   1.000
_cell.length_b   1.000
_cell.length_c   1.000
_cell.angle_alpha   90.00
_cell.angle_beta   90.00
_cell.angle_gamma   90.00
#
_symmetry.space_group_name_H-M   'P 1'
#
loop_
_entity.id
_entity.type
_entity.pdbx_description
1 polymer ?
#
loop_
_entity_poly.entity_id
_entity_poly.type
_entity_poly.pdbx_seq_one_letter_code
_entity_poly.pdbx_strand_id
1 'polypeptide(L)'
;MSDSIQVYNSEGDFCYYTTHPFNDYNGDGISLTNRFAELREEYQKSGKTILDMKTYSNSGFNHVTQQQEKEREFGIEVEWVW
;
A
#
# COMPACT_ATOMS: atom_id res chain seq x y z
N MET A 1 0.99 -4.32 -13.96
CA MET A 1 1.46 -5.29 -12.94
C MET A 1 1.90 -4.43 -11.77
N SER A 2 1.32 -4.60 -10.58
CA SER A 2 1.85 -3.93 -9.38
C SER A 2 3.12 -4.66 -8.98
N ASP A 3 4.26 -3.98 -9.02
CA ASP A 3 5.54 -4.56 -8.64
C ASP A 3 5.54 -4.86 -7.14
N SER A 4 5.61 -6.14 -6.78
CA SER A 4 5.71 -6.57 -5.39
C SER A 4 7.18 -6.65 -4.97
N ILE A 5 7.50 -6.07 -3.83
CA ILE A 5 8.85 -6.12 -3.25
C ILE A 5 8.89 -7.26 -2.23
N GLN A 6 9.93 -8.09 -2.31
CA GLN A 6 10.23 -9.12 -1.32
C GLN A 6 11.02 -8.51 -0.16
N VAL A 7 10.56 -8.71 1.07
CA VAL A 7 11.23 -8.24 2.29
C VAL A 7 10.93 -9.18 3.45
N TYR A 8 11.67 -9.01 4.55
CA TYR A 8 11.36 -9.65 5.81
C TYR A 8 10.56 -8.70 6.69
N ASN A 9 9.50 -9.18 7.32
CA ASN A 9 8.70 -8.39 8.27
C ASN A 9 9.48 -8.14 9.57
N SER A 10 8.87 -7.42 10.52
CA SER A 10 9.49 -7.11 11.82
C SER A 10 9.79 -8.34 12.69
N GLU A 11 9.20 -9.48 12.37
CA GLU A 11 9.40 -10.76 13.05
C GLU A 11 10.46 -11.63 12.37
N GLY A 12 11.00 -11.19 11.23
CA GLY A 12 12.01 -11.91 10.46
C GLY A 12 11.42 -12.93 9.47
N ASP A 13 10.10 -12.90 9.23
CA ASP A 13 9.43 -13.77 8.28
C ASP A 13 9.39 -13.15 6.89
N PHE A 14 9.48 -13.99 5.87
CA PHE A 14 9.44 -13.56 4.47
C PHE A 14 8.02 -13.14 4.07
N CYS A 15 7.89 -11.94 3.51
CA CYS A 15 6.63 -11.42 3.00
C CYS A 15 6.83 -10.54 1.75
N TYR A 16 5.71 -10.22 1.11
CA TYR A 16 5.64 -9.31 -0.02
C TYR A 16 4.95 -8.02 0.37
N TYR A 17 5.45 -6.90 -0.13
CA TYR A 17 4.79 -5.60 -0.03
C TYR A 17 4.38 -5.08 -1.40
N THR A 18 3.22 -4.45 -1.42
CA THR A 18 2.61 -3.85 -2.60
C THR A 18 1.92 -2.56 -2.21
N THR A 19 2.12 -1.50 -2.98
CA THR A 19 1.41 -0.22 -2.78
C THR A 19 0.30 -0.07 -3.80
N HIS A 20 -0.82 0.51 -3.34
CA HIS A 20 -2.00 0.81 -4.12
C HIS A 20 -2.31 2.30 -3.97
N PRO A 21 -1.81 3.16 -4.87
CA PRO A 21 -2.18 4.57 -4.89
C PRO A 21 -3.71 4.73 -4.96
N PHE A 22 -4.23 5.70 -4.21
CA PHE A 22 -5.66 6.00 -4.13
C PHE A 22 -5.91 7.50 -4.36
N ASN A 23 -5.93 7.86 -5.64
CA ASN A 23 -6.05 9.25 -6.09
C ASN A 23 -7.42 9.87 -5.80
N ASP A 24 -8.47 9.05 -5.70
CA ASP A 24 -9.83 9.52 -5.45
C ASP A 24 -10.14 9.70 -3.96
N TYR A 25 -9.13 9.53 -3.08
CA TYR A 25 -9.31 9.75 -1.66
C TYR A 25 -9.55 11.23 -1.35
N ASN A 26 -10.75 11.55 -0.91
CA ASN A 26 -11.21 12.89 -0.57
C ASN A 26 -11.13 13.21 0.95
N GLY A 27 -10.54 12.30 1.76
CA GLY A 27 -10.50 12.43 3.22
C GLY A 27 -11.67 11.75 3.96
N ASP A 28 -12.59 11.08 3.28
CA ASP A 28 -13.75 10.45 3.89
C ASP A 28 -13.50 8.98 4.30
N GLY A 29 -14.05 8.56 5.44
CA GLY A 29 -13.85 7.21 5.95
C GLY A 29 -14.56 6.11 5.14
N ILE A 30 -15.60 6.45 4.36
CA ILE A 30 -16.42 5.51 3.61
C ILE A 30 -15.67 5.03 2.35
N SER A 31 -15.15 5.96 1.54
CA SER A 31 -14.36 5.65 0.35
C SER A 31 -13.12 4.83 0.71
N LEU A 32 -12.46 5.18 1.82
CA LEU A 32 -11.33 4.42 2.32
C LEU A 32 -11.74 3.01 2.75
N THR A 33 -12.82 2.86 3.52
CA THR A 33 -13.32 1.55 3.96
C THR A 33 -13.68 0.66 2.77
N ASN A 34 -14.33 1.22 1.75
CA ASN A 34 -14.65 0.51 0.52
C ASN A 34 -13.39 0.05 -0.21
N ARG A 35 -12.38 0.92 -0.33
CA ARG A 35 -11.12 0.58 -0.97
C ARG A 35 -10.37 -0.56 -0.26
N PHE A 36 -10.37 -0.55 1.08
CA PHE A 36 -9.84 -1.68 1.87
C PHE A 36 -10.61 -2.97 1.62
N ALA A 37 -11.93 -2.92 1.48
CA ALA A 37 -12.76 -4.10 1.20
C ALA A 37 -12.49 -4.68 -0.19
N GLU A 38 -12.40 -3.82 -1.22
CA GLU A 38 -12.04 -4.21 -2.59
C GLU A 38 -10.69 -4.94 -2.63
N LEU A 39 -9.65 -4.37 -2.01
CA LEU A 39 -8.33 -4.98 -1.97
C LEU A 39 -8.34 -6.33 -1.24
N ARG A 40 -9.06 -6.47 -0.13
CA ARG A 40 -9.20 -7.77 0.54
C ARG A 40 -9.79 -8.83 -0.39
N GLU A 41 -10.82 -8.47 -1.13
CA GLU A 41 -11.46 -9.38 -2.08
C GLU A 41 -10.52 -9.76 -3.23
N GLU A 42 -9.78 -8.80 -3.79
CA GLU A 42 -8.80 -9.05 -4.87
C GLU A 42 -7.69 -10.01 -4.44
N TYR A 43 -7.14 -9.82 -3.24
CA TYR A 43 -6.06 -10.68 -2.70
C TYR A 43 -6.58 -12.07 -2.38
N GLN A 44 -7.76 -12.17 -1.77
CA GLN A 44 -8.41 -13.45 -1.51
C GLN A 44 -8.66 -14.23 -2.81
N LYS A 45 -9.19 -13.56 -3.86
CA LYS A 45 -9.38 -14.17 -5.18
C LYS A 45 -8.07 -14.61 -5.83
N SER A 46 -6.98 -13.90 -5.54
CA SER A 46 -5.64 -14.21 -6.03
C SER A 46 -4.94 -15.31 -5.23
N GLY A 47 -5.57 -15.86 -4.19
CA GLY A 47 -4.98 -16.86 -3.30
C GLY A 47 -3.88 -16.31 -2.39
N LYS A 48 -3.82 -14.99 -2.20
CA LYS A 48 -2.82 -14.32 -1.36
C LYS A 48 -3.39 -14.09 0.03
N THR A 49 -2.62 -14.45 1.05
CA THR A 49 -2.97 -14.19 2.44
C THR A 49 -2.41 -12.84 2.85
N ILE A 50 -3.29 -11.92 3.22
CA ILE A 50 -2.92 -10.60 3.76
C ILE A 50 -2.44 -10.78 5.19
N LEU A 51 -1.27 -10.24 5.50
CA LEU A 51 -0.72 -10.15 6.86
C LEU A 51 -1.12 -8.81 7.52
N ASP A 52 -1.00 -7.71 6.76
CA ASP A 52 -1.32 -6.37 7.23
C ASP A 52 -1.74 -5.44 6.09
N MET A 53 -2.52 -4.41 6.41
CA MET A 53 -2.87 -3.33 5.48
C MET A 53 -2.92 -1.99 6.20
N LYS A 54 -2.19 -1.01 5.69
CA LYS A 54 -2.09 0.33 6.28
C LYS A 54 -2.20 1.40 5.20
N THR A 55 -2.55 2.61 5.60
CA THR A 55 -2.45 3.76 4.70
C THR A 55 -1.05 4.33 4.72
N TYR A 56 -0.59 4.86 3.58
CA TYR A 56 0.63 5.63 3.50
C TYR A 56 0.36 7.02 2.91
N SER A 57 1.22 7.98 3.25
CA SER A 57 1.28 9.28 2.59
C SER A 57 2.71 9.56 2.19
N ASN A 58 2.94 9.70 0.89
CA ASN A 58 4.20 10.12 0.34
C ASN A 58 4.08 11.58 -0.09
N SER A 59 4.80 12.48 0.57
CA SER A 59 4.77 13.90 0.21
C SER A 59 5.40 14.19 -1.15
N GLY A 60 6.18 13.25 -1.71
CA GLY A 60 7.00 13.44 -2.90
C GLY A 60 8.27 14.28 -2.67
N PHE A 61 8.53 14.68 -1.43
CA PHE A 61 9.69 15.46 -1.04
C PHE A 61 10.88 14.54 -0.71
N ASN A 62 12.01 14.77 -1.36
CA ASN A 62 13.24 14.06 -1.09
C ASN A 62 14.11 14.85 -0.10
N HIS A 63 14.28 14.30 1.11
CA HIS A 63 15.07 14.93 2.17
C HIS A 63 16.57 15.01 1.86
N VAL A 64 17.10 14.19 0.94
CA VAL A 64 18.52 14.22 0.57
C VAL A 64 18.81 15.40 -0.37
N THR A 65 17.97 15.59 -1.39
CA THR A 65 18.14 16.65 -2.38
C THR A 65 17.48 17.97 -1.97
N GLN A 66 16.63 17.95 -0.94
CA GLN A 66 15.81 19.07 -0.48
C GLN A 66 14.85 19.58 -1.57
N GLN A 67 14.39 18.68 -2.43
CA GLN A 67 13.55 19.00 -3.58
C GLN A 67 12.25 18.21 -3.60
N GLN A 68 11.24 18.82 -4.22
CA GLN A 68 10.02 18.15 -4.60
C GLN A 68 10.28 17.36 -5.89
N GLU A 69 10.40 16.04 -5.81
CA GLU A 69 10.75 15.17 -6.95
C GLU A 69 9.53 14.46 -7.54
N LYS A 70 8.46 14.33 -6.77
CA LYS A 70 7.21 13.66 -7.18
C LYS A 70 6.01 14.44 -6.70
N GLU A 71 4.85 14.19 -7.29
CA GLU A 71 3.59 14.67 -6.72
C GLU A 71 3.29 13.95 -5.40
N ARG A 72 2.49 14.59 -4.54
CA ARG A 72 2.04 13.96 -3.30
C ARG A 72 1.12 12.79 -3.66
N GLU A 73 1.39 11.65 -3.04
CA GLU A 73 0.63 10.41 -3.21
C GLU A 73 0.07 9.94 -1.87
N PHE A 74 -1.15 9.42 -1.93
CA PHE A 74 -1.80 8.73 -0.82
C PHE A 74 -2.27 7.37 -1.32
N GLY A 75 -2.22 6.35 -0.46
CA GLY A 75 -2.67 5.02 -0.85
C GLY A 75 -2.67 4.04 0.30
N ILE A 76 -2.80 2.77 -0.07
CA ILE A 76 -2.77 1.64 0.86
C ILE A 76 -1.57 0.77 0.55
N GLU A 77 -0.79 0.45 1.57
CA GLU A 77 0.23 -0.60 1.51
C GLU A 77 -0.36 -1.91 2.03
N VAL A 78 -0.05 -3.00 1.34
CA VAL A 78 -0.50 -4.34 1.68
C VAL A 78 0.71 -5.24 1.83
N GLU A 79 0.81 -5.87 2.99
CA GLU A 79 1.75 -6.94 3.30
C GLU A 79 1.05 -8.29 3.14
N TRP A 80 1.67 -9.23 2.43
CA TRP A 80 1.03 -10.50 2.08
C TRP A 80 2.02 -11.63 1.81
N VAL A 81 1.50 -12.87 1.82
CA VAL A 81 2.20 -14.11 1.44
C VAL A 81 1.32 -14.95 0.50
N TRP A 82 1.92 -15.95 -0.16
CA TRP A 82 1.19 -16.97 -0.92
C TRP A 82 0.65 -18.06 0.00
#